data_AF-A0AA91GVH5-F1
#
_entry.id   AF-A0AA91GVH5-F1
#
_cell.length_a   1.000
_cell.length_b   1.000
_cell.length_c   1.000
_cell.angle_alpha   90.00
_cell.angle_beta   90.00
_cell.angle_gamma   90.00
#
_symmetry.space_group_name_H-M   'P 1'
#
loop_
_entity.id
_entity.type
_entity.pdbx_description
1 polymer ?
#
loop_
_entity_poly.entity_id
_entity_poly.type
_entity_poly.pdbx_seq_one_letter_code
_entity_poly.pdbx_strand_id
1 'polypeptide(L)'
;MWLKFGVDEDGTLVSISDVTKGKTSLKCPYCNCRLTAKKGKIKEHHFAHTEETCRPVSTGDFPVLPLYDNFNIHLSGKDLKQLKLLWQEYGSKNYFISSDLVPSGLIRAGLLQKNVFTFPPQYEFITESTNG
;
A
#
# COMPACT_ATOMS: atom_id res chain seq x y z
N MET A 1 15.17 12.90 1.93
CA MET A 1 14.60 12.12 0.82
C MET A 1 13.31 12.78 0.33
N TRP A 2 13.02 12.76 -0.98
CA TRP A 2 11.89 13.52 -1.57
C TRP A 2 10.77 12.59 -2.03
N LEU A 3 9.51 12.99 -1.81
CA LEU A 3 8.34 12.18 -2.15
C LEU A 3 8.14 12.13 -3.68
N LYS A 4 8.18 10.95 -4.28
CA LYS A 4 8.04 10.78 -5.74
C LYS A 4 6.64 10.41 -6.20
N PHE A 5 5.77 10.00 -5.28
CA PHE A 5 4.41 9.54 -5.59
C PHE A 5 3.38 10.19 -4.67
N GLY A 6 2.21 10.50 -5.23
CA GLY A 6 0.99 10.80 -4.48
C GLY A 6 -0.10 9.78 -4.82
N VAL A 7 -1.18 9.73 -4.05
CA VAL A 7 -2.36 8.91 -4.36
C VAL A 7 -3.52 9.77 -4.86
N ASP A 8 -4.24 9.31 -5.87
CA ASP A 8 -5.47 9.95 -6.35
C ASP A 8 -6.71 9.54 -5.51
N GLU A 9 -7.90 9.92 -5.96
CA GLU A 9 -9.17 9.65 -5.26
C GLU A 9 -9.54 8.16 -5.26
N ASP A 10 -9.09 7.41 -6.27
CA ASP A 10 -9.28 5.97 -6.38
C ASP A 10 -8.22 5.18 -5.59
N GLY A 11 -7.25 5.89 -5.00
CA GLY A 11 -6.13 5.31 -4.26
C GLY A 11 -5.01 4.79 -5.16
N THR A 12 -4.98 5.19 -6.44
CA THR A 12 -3.92 4.85 -7.39
C THR A 12 -2.72 5.75 -7.16
N LEU A 13 -1.51 5.19 -7.20
CA LEU A 13 -0.29 6.00 -7.15
C LEU A 13 -0.05 6.72 -8.47
N VAL A 14 0.25 7.99 -8.37
CA VAL A 14 0.61 8.85 -9.49
C VAL A 14 2.03 9.36 -9.28
N SER A 15 2.89 9.09 -10.25
CA SER A 15 4.30 9.52 -10.24
C SER A 15 4.39 11.02 -10.46
N ILE A 16 5.38 11.66 -9.82
CA ILE A 16 5.70 13.06 -10.07
C ILE A 16 6.03 13.32 -11.54
N SER A 17 6.52 12.34 -12.31
CA SER A 17 6.73 12.50 -13.76
C SER A 17 5.45 12.88 -14.50
N ASP A 18 4.32 12.34 -14.07
CA ASP A 18 3.06 12.32 -14.83
C ASP A 18 2.15 13.52 -14.51
N VAL A 19 2.54 14.33 -13.52
CA VAL A 19 1.76 15.48 -13.06
C VAL A 19 2.40 16.79 -13.48
N THR A 20 1.60 17.78 -13.84
CA THR A 20 2.09 19.14 -14.08
C THR A 20 2.58 19.78 -12.78
N LYS A 21 3.40 20.83 -12.90
CA LYS A 21 3.89 21.59 -11.73
C LYS A 21 2.72 22.34 -11.06
N GLY A 22 2.64 22.30 -9.74
CA GLY A 22 1.67 23.11 -8.98
C GLY A 22 0.87 22.31 -7.96
N LYS A 23 -0.23 22.90 -7.48
CA LYS A 23 -1.18 22.22 -6.57
C LYS A 23 -1.84 21.05 -7.30
N THR A 24 -2.07 19.95 -6.60
CA THR A 24 -2.67 18.73 -7.16
C THR A 24 -3.86 18.30 -6.32
N SER A 25 -4.72 17.45 -6.87
CA SER A 25 -5.73 16.70 -6.10
C SER A 25 -5.13 15.53 -5.32
N LEU A 26 -3.87 15.17 -5.60
CA LEU A 26 -3.21 14.03 -5.00
C LEU A 26 -2.96 14.23 -3.51
N LYS A 27 -3.01 13.12 -2.79
CA LYS A 27 -2.79 13.06 -1.35
C LYS A 27 -1.49 12.30 -1.03
N CYS A 28 -0.91 12.63 0.10
CA CYS A 28 0.23 11.93 0.65
C CYS A 28 -0.19 10.49 1.01
N PRO A 29 0.53 9.45 0.55
CA PRO A 29 0.20 8.07 0.91
C PRO A 29 0.34 7.76 2.40
N TYR A 30 1.02 8.62 3.17
CA TYR A 30 1.28 8.41 4.59
C TYR A 30 0.30 9.14 5.52
N CYS A 31 -0.01 10.41 5.23
CA CYS A 31 -0.84 11.25 6.10
C CYS A 31 -2.14 11.72 5.44
N ASN A 32 -2.36 11.40 4.16
CA ASN A 32 -3.53 11.79 3.39
C ASN A 32 -3.69 13.32 3.14
N CYS A 33 -2.71 14.15 3.53
CA CYS A 33 -2.72 15.59 3.25
C CYS A 33 -2.43 15.88 1.77
N ARG A 34 -2.91 17.03 1.28
CA ARG A 34 -2.76 17.45 -0.11
C ARG A 34 -1.30 17.68 -0.52
N LEU A 35 -0.98 17.29 -1.75
CA LEU A 35 0.35 17.44 -2.33
C LEU A 35 0.42 18.54 -3.39
N THR A 36 1.60 19.16 -3.48
CA THR A 36 2.02 20.10 -4.51
C THR A 36 3.19 19.51 -5.26
N ALA A 37 3.07 19.39 -6.58
CA ALA A 37 4.13 18.97 -7.48
C ALA A 37 5.18 20.09 -7.64
N LYS A 38 6.37 19.88 -7.06
CA LYS A 38 7.53 20.75 -7.17
C LYS A 38 8.43 20.25 -8.31
N LYS A 39 8.39 20.98 -9.42
CA LYS A 39 9.26 20.76 -10.58
C LYS A 39 10.10 22.01 -10.90
N GLY A 40 11.38 21.82 -11.17
CA GLY A 40 12.34 22.88 -11.43
C GLY A 40 13.67 22.30 -11.91
N LYS A 41 14.57 23.17 -12.40
CA LYS A 41 15.81 22.76 -13.06
C LYS A 41 16.94 22.35 -12.10
N ILE A 42 16.87 22.79 -10.84
CA ILE A 42 17.95 22.63 -9.84
C ILE A 42 17.70 21.41 -8.95
N LYS A 43 16.44 21.23 -8.59
CA LYS A 43 15.96 20.34 -7.54
C LYS A 43 15.22 19.19 -8.23
N GLU A 44 15.49 17.94 -7.86
CA GLU A 44 14.74 16.79 -8.38
C GLU A 44 13.21 16.98 -8.35
N HIS A 45 12.50 16.41 -9.32
CA HIS A 45 11.04 16.48 -9.27
C HIS A 45 10.52 15.70 -8.07
N HIS A 46 9.66 16.34 -7.28
CA HIS A 46 9.04 15.72 -6.11
C HIS A 46 7.69 16.34 -5.77
N PHE A 47 6.93 15.66 -4.93
CA PHE A 47 5.80 16.21 -4.22
C PHE A 47 6.24 16.80 -2.88
N ALA A 48 5.61 17.92 -2.53
CA ALA A 48 5.68 18.52 -1.20
C ALA A 48 4.27 18.60 -0.61
N HIS A 49 4.14 18.57 0.72
CA HIS A 49 2.87 18.89 1.36
C HIS A 49 2.50 20.33 1.03
N THR A 50 1.21 20.55 0.75
CA THR A 50 0.67 21.88 0.47
C THR A 50 0.54 22.70 1.76
N GLU A 51 0.28 22.01 2.86
CA GLU A 51 0.09 22.56 4.19
C GLU A 51 1.25 22.05 5.08
N GLU A 52 0.94 21.35 6.18
CA GLU A 52 1.92 20.83 7.11
C GLU A 52 2.63 19.58 6.58
N THR A 53 3.92 19.50 6.87
CA THR A 53 4.72 18.31 6.54
C THR A 53 4.47 17.23 7.59
N CYS A 54 4.14 16.03 7.15
CA CYS A 54 3.81 14.95 8.09
C CYS A 54 5.03 14.46 8.89
N ARG A 55 4.76 14.02 10.12
CA ARG A 55 5.76 13.51 11.08
C ARG A 55 6.72 12.43 10.53
N PRO A 56 6.28 11.43 9.73
CA PRO A 56 7.17 10.42 9.15
C PRO A 56 8.30 11.02 8.29
N VAL A 57 8.01 12.10 7.57
CA VAL A 57 9.01 12.80 6.73
C VAL A 57 9.99 13.58 7.60
N SER A 58 9.52 14.18 8.71
CA SER A 58 10.35 15.02 9.56
C SER A 58 11.32 14.24 10.44
N THR A 59 10.95 13.03 10.86
CA THR A 59 11.84 12.19 11.69
C THR A 59 12.85 11.40 10.87
N GLY A 60 12.70 11.38 9.53
CA GLY A 60 13.49 10.51 8.65
C GLY A 60 13.01 9.07 8.63
N ASP A 61 12.05 8.71 9.49
CA ASP A 61 11.34 7.44 9.48
C ASP A 61 10.29 7.45 8.37
N PHE A 62 10.76 7.37 7.13
CA PHE A 62 9.88 6.94 6.06
C PHE A 62 9.61 5.47 6.29
N PRO A 63 8.36 5.05 6.55
CA PRO A 63 8.04 3.68 6.21
C PRO A 63 8.36 3.55 4.73
N VAL A 64 9.35 2.72 4.39
CA VAL A 64 9.53 2.19 3.03
C VAL A 64 8.12 1.90 2.57
N LEU A 65 7.62 2.56 1.51
CA LEU A 65 6.23 2.40 1.07
C LEU A 65 5.96 0.89 1.09
N PRO A 66 5.19 0.35 2.06
CA PRO A 66 5.21 -1.10 2.32
C PRO A 66 4.49 -1.90 1.23
N LEU A 67 4.27 -1.27 0.08
CA LEU A 67 3.52 -1.73 -1.07
C LEU A 67 4.40 -1.93 -2.31
N TYR A 68 5.62 -1.38 -2.37
CA TYR A 68 6.37 -1.37 -3.64
C TYR A 68 7.81 -1.88 -3.58
N ASP A 69 8.50 -1.90 -2.42
CA ASP A 69 9.84 -2.49 -2.35
C ASP A 69 9.84 -3.98 -1.97
N ASN A 70 8.73 -4.53 -1.45
CA ASN A 70 8.56 -5.97 -1.28
C ASN A 70 7.50 -6.48 -2.27
N PHE A 71 7.98 -6.86 -3.46
CA PHE A 71 7.34 -7.69 -4.48
C PHE A 71 6.08 -7.11 -5.13
N ASN A 72 6.13 -6.75 -6.43
CA ASN A 72 5.12 -6.79 -7.52
C ASN A 72 3.58 -6.78 -7.23
N ILE A 73 3.13 -6.39 -6.05
CA ILE A 73 1.75 -6.58 -5.60
C ILE A 73 1.09 -5.21 -5.47
N HIS A 74 0.42 -4.83 -6.55
CA HIS A 74 -0.37 -3.60 -6.63
C HIS A 74 -1.67 -3.75 -5.82
N LEU A 75 -1.65 -3.38 -4.53
CA LEU A 75 -2.86 -3.31 -3.71
C LEU A 75 -3.45 -1.90 -3.67
N SER A 76 -4.78 -1.82 -3.78
CA SER A 76 -5.50 -0.58 -3.46
C SER A 76 -5.40 -0.29 -1.95
N GLY A 77 -5.60 0.98 -1.55
CA GLY A 77 -5.64 1.35 -0.13
C GLY A 77 -6.74 0.61 0.65
N LYS A 78 -7.86 0.28 -0.01
CA LYS A 78 -8.93 -0.54 0.56
C LYS A 78 -8.47 -1.97 0.82
N ASP A 79 -7.81 -2.59 -0.14
CA ASP A 79 -7.31 -3.96 -0.03
C ASP A 79 -6.20 -4.05 1.03
N LEU A 80 -5.32 -3.04 1.13
CA LEU A 80 -4.32 -2.98 2.19
C LEU A 80 -4.96 -2.92 3.59
N LYS A 81 -6.01 -2.11 3.76
CA LYS A 81 -6.72 -2.04 5.04
C LYS A 81 -7.34 -3.40 5.40
N GLN A 82 -7.94 -4.07 4.42
CA GLN A 82 -8.53 -5.39 4.62
C GLN A 82 -7.48 -6.46 4.91
N LEU A 83 -6.34 -6.42 4.21
CA LEU A 83 -5.20 -7.32 4.44
C LEU A 83 -4.69 -7.21 5.88
N LYS A 84 -4.52 -5.99 6.39
CA LYS A 84 -4.10 -5.75 7.79
C LYS A 84 -5.09 -6.35 8.79
N LEU A 85 -6.39 -6.17 8.56
CA LEU A 85 -7.43 -6.73 9.42
C LEU A 85 -7.40 -8.26 9.41
N LEU A 86 -7.34 -8.86 8.21
CA LEU A 86 -7.27 -10.32 8.06
C LEU A 86 -6.01 -10.92 8.70
N TRP A 87 -4.88 -10.24 8.60
CA TRP A 87 -3.64 -10.68 9.27
C TRP A 87 -3.79 -10.67 10.80
N GLN A 88 -4.34 -9.61 11.38
CA GLN A 88 -4.53 -9.54 12.83
C GLN A 88 -5.50 -10.61 13.34
N GLU A 89 -6.62 -10.81 12.64
CA GLU A 89 -7.65 -11.73 13.13
C GLU A 89 -7.34 -13.20 12.88
N TYR A 90 -6.71 -13.50 11.74
CA TYR A 90 -6.50 -14.88 11.27
C TYR A 90 -5.03 -15.22 11.10
N GLY A 91 -4.28 -14.44 10.33
CA GLY A 91 -2.90 -14.76 9.95
C GLY A 91 -1.95 -14.89 11.15
N SER A 92 -1.99 -13.94 12.08
CA SER A 92 -1.16 -13.94 13.29
C SER A 92 -1.45 -15.09 14.25
N LYS A 93 -2.61 -15.74 14.11
CA LYS A 93 -3.07 -16.88 14.90
C LYS A 93 -3.02 -18.19 14.10
N ASN A 94 -2.55 -18.15 12.86
CA ASN A 94 -2.58 -19.27 11.90
C ASN A 94 -3.97 -19.90 11.73
N TYR A 95 -5.01 -19.07 11.67
CA TYR A 95 -6.37 -19.50 11.42
C TYR A 95 -6.75 -19.40 9.95
N PHE A 96 -7.64 -20.30 9.53
CA PHE A 96 -8.27 -20.25 8.22
C PHE A 96 -9.28 -19.10 8.11
N ILE A 97 -9.32 -18.47 6.94
CA ILE A 97 -10.23 -17.38 6.59
C ILE A 97 -11.37 -17.96 5.74
N SER A 98 -12.62 -17.67 6.12
CA SER A 98 -13.77 -18.05 5.30
C SER A 98 -13.70 -17.42 3.91
N SER A 99 -14.05 -18.18 2.87
CA SER A 99 -14.04 -17.71 1.48
C SER A 99 -14.83 -16.41 1.28
N ASP A 100 -15.92 -16.21 2.01
CA ASP A 100 -16.79 -15.02 1.90
C ASP A 100 -16.15 -13.73 2.43
N LEU A 101 -15.09 -13.85 3.23
CA LEU A 101 -14.39 -12.72 3.86
C LEU A 101 -13.17 -12.25 3.07
N VAL A 102 -12.79 -12.98 2.01
CA VAL A 102 -11.58 -12.71 1.24
C VAL A 102 -11.89 -11.83 0.03
N PRO A 103 -11.36 -10.60 -0.04
CA PRO A 103 -11.47 -9.77 -1.24
C PRO A 103 -10.75 -10.42 -2.42
N SER A 104 -11.37 -10.35 -3.60
CA SER A 104 -10.76 -10.83 -4.84
C SER A 104 -9.44 -10.13 -5.18
N GLY A 105 -9.25 -8.88 -4.74
CA GLY A 105 -7.98 -8.14 -4.86
C GLY A 105 -6.82 -8.85 -4.16
N LEU A 106 -7.06 -9.43 -2.97
CA LEU A 106 -6.03 -10.15 -2.22
C LEU A 106 -5.70 -11.53 -2.80
N ILE A 107 -6.70 -12.18 -3.41
CA ILE A 107 -6.50 -13.44 -4.14
C ILE A 107 -5.63 -13.19 -5.38
N ARG A 108 -5.96 -12.17 -6.18
CA ARG A 108 -5.21 -11.80 -7.39
C ARG A 108 -3.79 -11.36 -7.07
N ALA A 109 -3.61 -10.73 -5.91
CA ALA A 109 -2.32 -10.34 -5.35
C ALA A 109 -1.44 -11.53 -4.94
N GLY A 110 -1.98 -12.75 -4.90
CA GLY A 110 -1.21 -13.95 -4.51
C GLY A 110 -0.78 -13.95 -3.04
N LEU A 111 -1.49 -13.23 -2.17
CA LEU A 111 -1.16 -13.12 -0.74
C LEU A 111 -1.81 -14.22 0.11
N LEU A 112 -2.81 -14.88 -0.44
CA LEU A 112 -3.61 -15.90 0.22
C LEU A 112 -3.71 -17.13 -0.69
N GLN A 113 -3.58 -18.31 -0.10
CA GLN A 113 -3.76 -19.59 -0.79
C GLN A 113 -5.07 -20.23 -0.35
N LYS A 114 -5.79 -20.83 -1.31
CA LYS A 114 -6.99 -21.61 -1.02
C LYS A 114 -6.60 -23.01 -0.55
N ASN A 115 -7.09 -23.41 0.61
CA ASN A 115 -6.96 -24.75 1.15
C ASN A 115 -8.17 -25.59 0.73
N VAL A 116 -7.92 -26.62 -0.08
CA VAL A 116 -8.95 -27.53 -0.60
C VAL A 116 -9.24 -28.71 0.32
N PHE A 117 -8.47 -28.87 1.40
CA PHE A 117 -8.62 -29.94 2.38
C PHE A 117 -9.60 -29.57 3.51
N THR A 118 -10.05 -28.31 3.59
CA THR A 118 -11.10 -27.88 4.53
C THR A 118 -12.48 -28.00 3.87
N PHE A 119 -13.53 -28.26 4.68
CA PHE A 119 -14.93 -28.24 4.22
C PHE A 119 -15.78 -27.28 5.09
N PRO A 120 -16.28 -26.16 4.53
CA PRO A 120 -16.06 -25.70 3.15
C PRO A 120 -14.59 -25.27 2.91
N PRO A 121 -14.16 -25.12 1.64
CA PRO A 121 -12.83 -24.60 1.33
C PRO A 121 -12.59 -23.20 1.91
N GLN A 122 -11.44 -23.00 2.53
CA GLN A 122 -11.04 -21.77 3.21
C GLN A 122 -9.70 -21.25 2.68
N TYR A 123 -9.29 -20.05 3.08
CA TYR A 123 -8.02 -19.44 2.69
C TYR A 123 -7.07 -19.34 3.87
N GLU A 124 -5.78 -19.37 3.59
CA GLU A 124 -4.72 -19.12 4.56
C GLU A 124 -3.66 -18.18 3.98
N PHE A 125 -2.90 -17.53 4.86
CA PHE A 125 -1.75 -16.75 4.43
C PHE A 125 -0.63 -17.67 3.99
N ILE A 126 0.04 -17.30 2.90
CA ILE A 126 1.24 -18.00 2.46
C ILE A 126 2.34 -17.70 3.48
N THR A 127 2.68 -18.68 4.30
CA THR A 127 3.89 -18.64 5.12
C THR A 127 5.03 -19.23 4.30
N GLU A 128 6.18 -18.57 4.26
CA GLU A 128 7.37 -19.20 3.69
C GLU A 128 7.62 -20.48 4.47
N SER A 129 7.43 -21.61 3.79
CA SER A 129 7.81 -22.91 4.32
C SER A 129 9.32 -22.85 4.54
N THR A 130 9.77 -22.95 5.78
CA THR A 130 11.14 -23.32 6.12
C THR A 130 11.48 -24.59 5.34
N ASN A 131 12.17 -24.44 4.21
CA ASN A 131 12.86 -25.53 3.56
C ASN A 131 14.17 -25.73 4.32
N GLY A 132 14.26 -26.84 5.06
CA GLY A 132 15.50 -27.37 5.62
C GLY A 132 15.54 -27.40 7.14
#